data_AF-A0A841ZQC1-F1
#
_entry.id   AF-A0A841ZQC1-F1
#
_cell.length_a   1.000
_cell.length_b   1.000
_cell.length_c   1.000
_cell.angle_alpha   90.00
_cell.angle_beta   90.00
_cell.angle_gamma   90.00
#
_symmetry.space_group_name_H-M   'P 1'
#
loop_
_entity.id
_entity.type
_entity.pdbx_description
1 polymer ?
#
loop_
_entity_poly.entity_id
_entity_poly.type
_entity_poly.pdbx_seq_one_letter_code
_entity_poly.pdbx_strand_id
1 'polypeptide(L)'
;MRIFISILSFVVAIIGMINQIQIADRLQINIFTISDQAMDIFGYIITVGMIVAGILYLYGKQNRKRSVCAVILWALLGFSGFFMEPVYGTLLFLRPVACTICSILALFVFIPKKQH
;
A
#
# COMPACT_ATOMS: atom_id res chain seq x y z
N MET A 1 -7.47 16.27 2.03
CA MET A 1 -6.62 15.40 1.20
C MET A 1 -5.72 14.47 2.02
N ARG A 2 -4.88 14.98 2.95
CA ARG A 2 -3.97 14.12 3.75
C ARG A 2 -4.66 13.01 4.57
N ILE A 3 -5.72 13.39 5.29
CA ILE A 3 -6.52 12.44 6.08
C ILE A 3 -7.15 11.38 5.17
N PHE A 4 -7.73 11.79 4.04
CA PHE A 4 -8.33 10.88 3.07
C PHE A 4 -7.33 9.85 2.53
N ILE A 5 -6.14 10.28 2.07
CA ILE A 5 -5.10 9.38 1.55
C ILE A 5 -4.67 8.36 2.64
N SER A 6 -4.57 8.83 3.88
CA SER A 6 -4.16 7.97 5.00
C SER A 6 -5.25 6.96 5.35
N ILE A 7 -6.52 7.39 5.39
CA ILE A 7 -7.66 6.49 5.60
C ILE A 7 -7.76 5.46 4.48
N LEU A 8 -7.57 5.87 3.22
CA LEU A 8 -7.55 4.95 2.07
C LEU A 8 -6.49 3.86 2.25
N SER A 9 -5.26 4.26 2.61
CA SER A 9 -4.16 3.32 2.90
C SER A 9 -4.52 2.34 4.01
N PHE A 10 -5.14 2.82 5.10
CA PHE A 10 -5.58 1.99 6.22
C PHE A 10 -6.70 1.01 5.84
N VAL A 11 -7.74 1.50 5.16
CA VAL A 11 -8.89 0.69 4.75
C VAL A 11 -8.45 -0.43 3.83
N VAL A 12 -7.62 -0.12 2.82
CA VAL A 12 -7.14 -1.15 1.89
C VAL A 12 -6.18 -2.13 2.57
N ALA A 13 -5.36 -1.68 3.54
CA ALA A 13 -4.54 -2.59 4.33
C ALA A 13 -5.41 -3.61 5.11
N ILE A 14 -6.49 -3.15 5.76
CA ILE A 14 -7.41 -4.02 6.51
C ILE A 14 -8.14 -4.97 5.57
N ILE A 15 -8.69 -4.48 4.46
CA ILE A 15 -9.38 -5.32 3.47
C ILE A 15 -8.42 -6.38 2.89
N GLY A 16 -7.19 -5.98 2.55
CA GLY A 16 -6.17 -6.89 2.06
C GLY A 16 -5.81 -7.98 3.08
N MET A 17 -5.71 -7.61 4.36
CA MET A 17 -5.47 -8.55 5.45
C MET A 17 -6.62 -9.56 5.62
N ILE A 18 -7.87 -9.08 5.60
CA ILE A 18 -9.05 -9.95 5.69
C ILE A 18 -9.09 -10.92 4.51
N ASN A 19 -8.86 -10.43 3.29
CA ASN A 19 -8.81 -11.27 2.09
C ASN A 19 -7.71 -12.33 2.19
N GLN A 20 -6.55 -11.98 2.74
CA GLN A 20 -5.46 -12.92 2.93
C GLN A 20 -5.83 -14.02 3.93
N ILE A 21 -6.45 -13.68 5.06
CA ILE A 21 -6.88 -14.68 6.06
C ILE A 21 -8.00 -15.59 5.50
N GLN A 22 -8.88 -15.07 4.66
CA GLN A 22 -10.06 -15.80 4.16
C GLN A 22 -9.81 -16.59 2.86
N ILE A 23 -8.89 -16.15 1.99
CA ILE A 23 -8.75 -16.64 0.60
C ILE A 23 -7.39 -17.31 0.35
N ALA A 24 -6.42 -17.24 1.28
CA ALA A 24 -5.09 -17.85 1.13
C ALA A 24 -5.11 -19.31 0.69
N ASP A 25 -6.06 -20.12 1.18
CA ASP A 25 -6.12 -21.55 0.87
C ASP A 25 -6.82 -21.90 -0.45
N ARG A 26 -7.52 -20.96 -1.09
CA ARG A 26 -8.46 -21.31 -2.19
C ARG A 26 -8.01 -20.93 -3.59
N LEU A 27 -7.16 -19.91 -3.77
CA LEU A 27 -6.76 -19.41 -5.08
C LEU A 27 -5.56 -18.46 -4.95
N GLN A 28 -4.35 -18.99 -4.77
CA GLN A 28 -3.12 -18.23 -5.00
C GLN A 28 -2.67 -18.44 -6.45
N ILE A 29 -2.79 -17.41 -7.28
CA ILE A 29 -2.24 -17.44 -8.63
C ILE A 29 -0.79 -16.99 -8.55
N ASN A 30 0.12 -17.95 -8.71
CA ASN A 30 1.55 -17.71 -8.57
C ASN A 30 2.17 -17.31 -9.91
N ILE A 31 2.21 -16.01 -10.19
CA ILE A 31 2.67 -15.48 -11.49
C ILE A 31 4.18 -15.62 -11.66
N PHE A 32 4.94 -15.64 -10.56
CA PHE A 32 6.40 -15.63 -10.55
C PHE A 32 7.02 -16.88 -9.91
N THR A 33 6.26 -17.96 -9.70
CA THR A 33 6.72 -19.20 -9.04
C THR A 33 7.43 -18.95 -7.70
N ILE A 34 6.96 -17.95 -6.94
CA ILE A 34 7.47 -17.61 -5.60
C ILE A 34 6.83 -18.57 -4.59
N SER A 35 7.54 -19.01 -3.55
CA SER A 35 6.92 -19.91 -2.59
C SER A 35 5.69 -19.30 -1.92
N ASP A 36 4.63 -20.10 -1.71
CA ASP A 36 3.37 -19.65 -1.10
C ASP A 36 3.62 -19.04 0.29
N GLN A 37 4.56 -19.61 1.06
CA GLN A 37 5.01 -19.08 2.34
C GLN A 37 5.63 -17.68 2.22
N ALA A 38 6.45 -17.43 1.19
CA ALA A 38 7.04 -16.11 0.99
C ALA A 38 5.96 -15.10 0.60
N MET A 39 5.02 -15.48 -0.28
CA MET A 39 3.89 -14.61 -0.67
C MET A 39 3.02 -14.23 0.53
N ASP A 40 2.73 -15.19 1.42
CA ASP A 40 1.96 -14.93 2.64
C ASP A 40 2.69 -13.95 3.58
N ILE A 41 3.98 -14.18 3.84
CA ILE A 41 4.82 -13.28 4.64
C ILE A 41 4.86 -11.87 4.02
N PHE A 42 5.02 -11.77 2.69
CA PHE A 42 5.01 -10.50 1.98
C PHE A 42 3.68 -9.75 2.11
N GLY A 43 2.55 -10.47 2.08
CA GLY A 43 1.24 -9.88 2.30
C GLY A 43 1.11 -9.20 3.68
N TYR A 44 1.67 -9.80 4.74
CA TYR A 44 1.72 -9.18 6.07
C TYR A 44 2.66 -7.97 6.10
N ILE A 45 3.83 -8.06 5.48
CA ILE A 45 4.79 -6.95 5.40
C ILE A 45 4.17 -5.75 4.69
N ILE A 46 3.48 -5.96 3.57
CA ILE A 46 2.80 -4.89 2.82
C ILE A 46 1.72 -4.24 3.68
N THR A 47 0.91 -5.04 4.37
CA THR A 47 -0.15 -4.55 5.26
C THR A 47 0.40 -3.65 6.36
N VAL A 48 1.44 -4.11 7.08
CA VAL A 48 2.10 -3.31 8.14
C VAL A 48 2.73 -2.05 7.55
N GLY A 49 3.38 -2.18 6.40
CA GLY A 49 3.99 -1.06 5.69
C GLY A 49 2.96 0.02 5.30
N MET A 50 1.80 -0.37 4.78
CA MET A 50 0.71 0.56 4.42
C MET A 50 0.17 1.32 5.63
N ILE A 51 0.05 0.64 6.78
CA ILE A 51 -0.37 1.26 8.05
C ILE A 51 0.67 2.30 8.49
N VAL A 52 1.95 1.91 8.52
CA VAL A 52 3.06 2.80 8.91
C VAL A 52 3.16 4.00 7.96
N ALA A 53 3.03 3.81 6.65
CA ALA A 53 3.02 4.89 5.67
C ALA A 53 1.85 5.86 5.91
N GLY A 54 0.64 5.34 6.15
CA GLY A 54 -0.53 6.16 6.48
C GLY A 54 -0.31 7.02 7.72
N ILE A 55 0.24 6.44 8.79
CA ILE A 55 0.57 7.16 10.04
C ILE A 55 1.62 8.24 9.77
N LEU A 56 2.72 7.90 9.09
CA LEU A 56 3.79 8.85 8.75
C LEU A 56 3.26 10.01 7.90
N TYR A 57 2.35 9.74 6.97
CA TYR A 57 1.77 10.75 6.11
C TYR A 57 0.84 11.72 6.87
N LEU A 58 0.04 11.22 7.81
CA LEU A 58 -0.78 12.04 8.73
C LEU A 58 0.10 12.99 9.55
N TYR A 59 1.13 12.47 10.21
CA TYR A 59 2.03 13.26 11.05
C TYR A 59 2.98 14.17 10.26
N GLY A 60 3.11 13.97 8.95
CA GLY A 60 3.95 14.80 8.10
C GLY A 60 3.39 16.20 7.82
N LYS A 61 2.22 16.57 8.37
CA LYS A 61 1.78 17.98 8.41
C LYS A 61 2.80 18.88 9.11
N GLN A 62 3.43 18.39 10.18
CA GLN A 62 4.44 19.15 10.94
C GLN A 62 5.85 19.02 10.36
N ASN A 63 6.13 17.95 9.61
CA ASN A 63 7.47 17.68 9.08
C ASN A 63 7.40 17.08 7.69
N ARG A 64 7.83 17.87 6.68
CA ARG A 64 7.85 17.46 5.27
C ARG A 64 8.63 16.17 5.02
N LYS A 65 9.72 15.94 5.76
CA LYS A 65 10.53 14.70 5.63
C LYS A 65 9.70 13.45 5.89
N ARG A 66 8.83 13.47 6.90
CA ARG A 66 7.97 12.32 7.25
C ARG A 66 7.01 11.96 6.14
N SER A 67 6.40 12.96 5.50
CA SER A 67 5.53 12.69 4.37
C SER A 67 6.28 12.20 3.13
N VAL A 68 7.50 12.68 2.87
CA VAL A 68 8.34 12.15 1.79
C VAL A 68 8.69 10.69 2.06
N CYS A 69 9.07 10.35 3.30
CA CYS A 69 9.29 8.96 3.69
C CYS A 69 8.04 8.10 3.47
N ALA A 70 6.85 8.59 3.81
CA ALA A 70 5.60 7.87 3.55
C ALA A 70 5.37 7.62 2.04
N VAL A 71 5.64 8.61 1.18
CA VAL A 71 5.52 8.44 -0.28
C VAL A 71 6.53 7.42 -0.80
N ILE A 72 7.78 7.48 -0.34
CA ILE A 72 8.80 6.48 -0.71
C ILE A 72 8.37 5.08 -0.26
N LEU A 73 7.84 4.97 0.96
CA LEU A 73 7.38 3.69 1.51
C LEU A 73 6.23 3.12 0.67
N TRP A 74 5.23 3.93 0.33
CA TRP A 74 4.15 3.50 -0.59
C TRP A 74 4.67 3.13 -1.97
N ALA A 75 5.65 3.86 -2.53
CA ALA A 75 6.23 3.51 -3.83
C ALA A 75 6.96 2.15 -3.80
N LEU A 76 7.75 1.91 -2.74
CA LEU A 76 8.46 0.64 -2.55
C LEU A 76 7.48 -0.52 -2.35
N LEU A 77 6.43 -0.33 -1.54
CA LEU A 77 5.39 -1.34 -1.30
C LEU A 77 4.53 -1.60 -2.53
N GLY A 78 4.22 -0.56 -3.30
CA GLY A 78 3.51 -0.70 -4.57
C GLY A 78 4.34 -1.51 -5.56
N PHE A 79 5.64 -1.20 -5.67
CA PHE A 79 6.55 -1.93 -6.55
C PHE A 79 6.73 -3.38 -6.10
N SER A 80 7.08 -3.63 -4.83
CA SER A 80 7.29 -4.99 -4.33
C SER A 80 6.00 -5.82 -4.31
N GLY A 81 4.87 -5.21 -3.97
CA GLY A 81 3.56 -5.87 -3.97
C GLY A 81 3.10 -6.28 -5.38
N PHE A 82 3.54 -5.59 -6.43
CA PHE A 82 3.26 -6.03 -7.80
C PHE A 82 3.91 -7.37 -8.16
N PHE A 83 5.06 -7.69 -7.57
CA PHE A 83 5.79 -8.93 -7.85
C PHE A 83 5.51 -10.04 -6.85
N MET A 84 5.29 -9.69 -5.58
CA MET A 84 5.34 -10.64 -4.47
C MET A 84 4.00 -10.80 -3.74
N GLU A 85 3.01 -9.97 -4.02
CA GLU A 85 1.72 -10.10 -3.33
C GLU A 85 0.89 -11.26 -3.87
N PRO A 86 0.25 -12.06 -3.00
CA PRO A 86 -0.71 -13.07 -3.41
C PRO A 86 -1.87 -12.46 -4.19
N VAL A 87 -2.03 -12.96 -5.42
CA VAL A 87 -3.10 -12.59 -6.31
C VAL A 87 -4.31 -13.48 -6.04
N TYR A 88 -5.34 -12.87 -5.42
CA TYR A 88 -6.63 -13.51 -5.18
C TYR A 88 -7.56 -13.25 -6.37
N GLY A 89 -8.18 -14.30 -6.91
CA GLY A 89 -8.91 -14.27 -8.19
C GLY A 89 -10.01 -13.21 -8.36
N THR A 90 -10.55 -12.62 -7.29
CA THR A 90 -11.60 -11.58 -7.35
C THR A 90 -11.11 -10.15 -7.09
N LEU A 91 -9.97 -9.97 -6.42
CA LEU A 91 -9.42 -8.66 -6.03
C LEU A 91 -7.91 -8.64 -6.26
N LEU A 92 -7.54 -8.86 -7.53
CA LEU A 92 -6.18 -8.76 -8.03
C LEU A 92 -5.54 -7.42 -7.62
N PHE A 93 -4.37 -7.50 -6.95
CA PHE A 93 -3.45 -6.37 -6.72
C PHE A 93 -4.02 -5.18 -5.93
N LEU A 94 -5.02 -5.38 -5.06
CA LEU A 94 -5.69 -4.29 -4.35
C LEU A 94 -4.71 -3.40 -3.54
N ARG A 95 -3.82 -3.99 -2.75
CA ARG A 95 -2.86 -3.26 -1.91
C ARG A 95 -1.79 -2.51 -2.73
N PRO A 96 -1.11 -3.09 -3.74
CA PRO A 96 -0.11 -2.37 -4.52
C PRO A 96 -0.72 -1.27 -5.40
N VAL A 97 -1.93 -1.49 -5.92
CA VAL A 97 -2.68 -0.44 -6.63
C VAL A 97 -3.00 0.71 -5.68
N ALA A 98 -3.50 0.43 -4.48
CA ALA A 98 -3.78 1.47 -3.49
C ALA A 98 -2.52 2.21 -3.04
N CYS A 99 -1.38 1.52 -2.86
CA CYS A 99 -0.09 2.17 -2.58
C CYS A 99 0.29 3.15 -3.70
N THR A 100 0.13 2.73 -4.97
CA THR A 100 0.42 3.57 -6.13
C THR A 100 -0.48 4.81 -6.17
N ILE A 101 -1.78 4.64 -5.94
CA ILE A 101 -2.75 5.75 -5.86
C ILE A 101 -2.38 6.69 -4.70
N CYS A 102 -2.04 6.17 -3.52
CA CYS A 102 -1.65 6.98 -2.37
C CYS A 102 -0.39 7.80 -2.66
N SER A 103 0.62 7.20 -3.31
CA SER A 103 1.83 7.91 -3.75
C SER A 103 1.51 9.04 -4.72
N ILE A 104 0.71 8.78 -5.76
CA ILE A 104 0.32 9.78 -6.76
C ILE A 104 -0.43 10.93 -6.10
N LEU A 105 -1.47 10.63 -5.31
CA LEU A 105 -2.26 11.64 -4.60
C LEU A 105 -1.38 12.44 -3.63
N ALA A 106 -0.43 11.79 -2.96
CA ALA A 106 0.48 12.46 -2.05
C ALA A 106 1.44 13.42 -2.78
N LEU A 107 1.90 13.07 -3.99
CA LEU A 107 2.70 13.96 -4.84
C LEU A 107 1.92 15.20 -5.25
N PHE A 108 0.63 15.08 -5.60
CA PHE A 108 -0.23 16.24 -5.91
C PHE A 108 -0.41 17.18 -4.72
N VAL A 109 -0.37 16.68 -3.48
CA VAL A 109 -0.38 17.50 -2.27
C VAL A 109 0.95 18.27 -2.07
N PHE A 110 2.05 17.81 -2.68
CA PHE A 110 3.37 18.47 -2.64
C PHE A 110 3.60 19.51 -3.71
N ILE A 111 2.84 19.48 -4.81
CA ILE A 111 2.98 20.48 -5.87
C ILE A 111 2.54 21.83 -5.27
N PRO A 112 3.43 22.82 -5.18
CA PRO A 112 3.04 24.14 -4.72
C PRO A 112 1.96 24.65 -5.68
N LYS A 113 0.80 25.03 -5.14
CA LYS A 113 -0.18 25.78 -5.92
C LYS A 113 0.55 27.02 -6.43
N LYS A 114 0.76 27.16 -7.75
CA LYS A 114 1.11 28.46 -8.32
C LYS A 114 0.01 29.40 -7.86
N GLN A 115 0.36 30.30 -6.94
CA GLN A 115 -0.51 31.40 -6.56
C GLN A 115 -0.50 32.32 -7.78
N HIS A 116 -1.55 32.20 -8.60
CA HIS A 116 -1.91 33.23 -9.56
C HIS A 116 -2.69 34.32 -8.84
#